data_AF-A0A8B9KVP1-F1
#
_entry.id   AF-A0A8B9KVP1-F1
#
_cell.length_a   1.000
_cell.length_b   1.000
_cell.length_c   1.000
_cell.angle_alpha   90.00
_cell.angle_beta   90.00
_cell.angle_gamma   90.00
#
_symmetry.space_group_name_H-M   'P 1'
#
loop_
_entity.id
_entity.type
_entity.pdbx_description
1 polymer ?
#
loop_
_entity_poly.entity_id
_entity_poly.type
_entity_poly.pdbx_seq_one_letter_code
_entity_poly.pdbx_strand_id
1 'polypeptide(L)'
;RTTRLHGQVERYGEREQEEREREDLTHAVVFSVCPAGCQDMVAEFRSQEIDGQALLLLTEEHLMSAMNIKLGPALKICSQINSLKRSLNTTTQHLKRVCDD
;
A
#
# COMPACT_ATOMS: atom_id res chain seq x y z
N ARG A 1 39.82 -16.83 26.35
CA ARG A 1 39.85 -15.58 25.56
C ARG A 1 38.53 -15.51 24.79
N THR A 2 37.70 -14.55 25.15
CA THR A 2 36.29 -14.46 24.78
C THR A 2 36.11 -14.29 23.27
N THR A 3 35.37 -15.24 22.71
CA THR A 3 34.77 -15.23 21.37
C THR A 3 33.55 -14.30 21.33
N ARG A 4 33.18 -13.85 20.12
CA ARG A 4 31.89 -13.21 19.74
C ARG A 4 31.75 -11.71 20.00
N LEU A 5 32.37 -10.89 19.14
CA LEU A 5 31.87 -9.52 18.86
C LEU A 5 31.94 -9.16 17.37
N HIS A 6 32.05 -10.14 16.46
CA HIS A 6 32.03 -9.90 15.01
C HIS A 6 30.71 -10.30 14.31
N GLY A 7 29.72 -10.84 15.04
CA GLY A 7 28.49 -11.38 14.43
C GLY A 7 27.19 -10.68 14.84
N GLN A 8 27.27 -9.48 15.42
CA GLN A 8 26.10 -8.82 16.02
C GLN A 8 25.76 -7.48 15.36
N VAL A 9 26.63 -6.94 14.50
CA VAL A 9 26.36 -5.69 13.77
C VAL A 9 25.75 -5.96 12.38
N GLU A 10 26.09 -7.09 11.74
CA GLU A 10 25.57 -7.47 10.42
C GLU A 10 24.07 -7.85 10.43
N ARG A 11 23.54 -8.37 11.57
CA ARG A 11 22.14 -8.84 11.68
C ARG A 11 21.10 -7.74 11.96
N TYR A 12 21.51 -6.49 12.16
CA TYR A 12 20.57 -5.38 12.35
C TYR A 12 20.07 -4.83 11.00
N GLY A 13 20.92 -4.85 9.96
CA GLY A 13 20.55 -4.36 8.62
C GLY A 13 19.76 -5.37 7.77
N GLU A 14 20.01 -6.67 7.94
CA GLU A 14 19.35 -7.71 7.12
C GLU A 14 17.84 -7.84 7.40
N ARG A 15 17.40 -7.62 8.65
CA ARG A 15 15.96 -7.61 8.98
C ARG A 15 15.20 -6.44 8.37
N GLU A 16 15.83 -5.27 8.27
CA GLU A 16 15.21 -4.09 7.65
C GLU A 16 15.14 -4.20 6.12
N GLN A 17 15.98 -5.05 5.52
CA GLN A 17 16.08 -5.24 4.07
C GLN A 17 15.16 -6.37 3.56
N GLU A 18 14.98 -7.46 4.31
CA GLU A 18 13.94 -8.47 4.04
C GLU A 18 12.51 -7.90 4.20
N GLU A 19 12.32 -6.93 5.10
CA GLU A 19 11.03 -6.25 5.32
C GLU A 19 10.67 -5.27 4.19
N ARG A 20 11.67 -4.82 3.41
CA ARG A 20 11.49 -4.07 2.16
C ARG A 20 11.08 -4.95 0.98
N GLU A 21 11.49 -6.22 0.96
CA GLU A 21 11.21 -7.16 -0.15
C GLU A 21 9.83 -7.84 -0.05
N ARG A 22 9.16 -7.77 1.10
CA ARG A 22 7.69 -7.86 1.15
C ARG A 22 7.08 -6.56 0.62
N GLU A 23 7.29 -6.32 -0.67
CA GLU A 23 6.54 -5.36 -1.45
C GLU A 23 5.07 -5.82 -1.50
N ASP A 24 4.38 -5.54 -0.40
CA ASP A 24 2.96 -5.77 -0.22
C ASP A 24 2.20 -5.01 -1.31
N LEU A 25 1.09 -5.58 -1.81
CA LEU A 25 0.23 -4.91 -2.80
C LEU A 25 -0.13 -3.49 -2.35
N THR A 26 -0.22 -3.28 -1.04
CA THR A 26 -0.38 -1.97 -0.40
C THR A 26 0.74 -0.99 -0.76
N HIS A 27 2.03 -1.40 -0.77
CA HIS A 27 3.12 -0.50 -1.17
C HIS A 27 3.04 -0.11 -2.65
N ALA A 28 2.83 -1.08 -3.55
CA ALA A 28 2.71 -0.82 -4.98
C ALA A 28 1.51 0.07 -5.31
N VAL A 29 0.36 -0.19 -4.68
CA VAL A 29 -0.85 0.61 -4.90
C VAL A 29 -0.71 1.99 -4.26
N VAL A 30 -0.23 2.13 -3.04
CA VAL A 30 -0.01 3.43 -2.40
C VAL A 30 1.01 4.26 -3.19
N PHE A 31 2.06 3.63 -3.72
CA PHE A 31 3.01 4.29 -4.63
C PHE A 31 2.34 4.79 -5.91
N SER A 32 1.45 4.00 -6.53
CA SER A 32 0.67 4.43 -7.69
C SER A 32 -0.31 5.57 -7.37
N VAL A 33 -0.86 5.58 -6.15
CA VAL A 33 -1.77 6.61 -5.67
C VAL A 33 -1.00 7.89 -5.33
N CYS A 34 0.27 7.77 -4.93
CA CYS A 34 1.05 8.87 -4.39
C CYS A 34 2.55 8.77 -4.75
N PRO A 35 2.93 9.21 -5.96
CA PRO A 35 4.27 8.99 -6.50
C PRO A 35 5.37 9.93 -5.94
N ALA A 36 5.06 10.87 -5.04
CA ALA A 36 6.05 11.79 -4.48
C ALA A 36 5.93 11.93 -2.95
N GLY A 37 6.87 11.33 -2.21
CA GLY A 37 7.08 11.61 -0.78
C GLY A 37 6.07 10.98 0.20
N CYS A 38 5.42 9.89 -0.20
CA CYS A 38 4.26 9.36 0.51
C CYS A 38 4.58 8.20 1.48
N GLN A 39 5.82 8.15 1.99
CA GLN A 39 6.25 7.10 2.91
C GLN A 39 5.41 7.07 4.19
N ASP A 40 5.03 8.25 4.71
CA ASP A 40 4.18 8.36 5.90
C ASP A 40 2.81 7.72 5.70
N MET A 41 2.25 7.79 4.48
CA MET A 41 0.96 7.17 4.17
C MET A 41 1.06 5.66 4.05
N VAL A 42 2.16 5.12 3.52
CA VAL A 42 2.40 3.68 3.51
C VAL A 42 2.45 3.13 4.95
N ALA A 43 3.14 3.83 5.84
CA ALA A 43 3.23 3.44 7.24
C ALA A 43 1.85 3.49 7.92
N GLU A 44 1.05 4.52 7.66
CA GLU A 44 -0.31 4.64 8.19
C GLU A 44 -1.22 3.50 7.71
N PHE A 45 -1.23 3.19 6.40
CA PHE A 45 -2.01 2.07 5.87
C PHE A 45 -1.60 0.73 6.49
N ARG A 46 -0.30 0.51 6.70
CA ARG A 46 0.19 -0.69 7.40
C ARG A 46 -0.25 -0.72 8.87
N SER A 47 -0.18 0.41 9.57
CA SER A 47 -0.60 0.50 10.98
C SER A 47 -2.09 0.26 11.18
N GLN A 48 -2.90 0.57 10.18
CA GLN A 48 -4.35 0.35 10.17
C GLN A 48 -4.74 -1.03 9.58
N GLU A 49 -3.76 -1.89 9.29
CA GLU A 49 -3.94 -3.21 8.70
C GLU A 49 -4.73 -3.18 7.38
N ILE A 50 -4.51 -2.15 6.55
CA ILE A 50 -5.20 -1.98 5.27
C ILE A 50 -4.49 -2.80 4.18
N ASP A 51 -5.13 -3.90 3.78
CA ASP A 51 -4.74 -4.74 2.64
C ASP A 51 -5.29 -4.21 1.30
N GLY A 52 -4.96 -4.91 0.21
CA GLY A 52 -5.40 -4.51 -1.14
C GLY A 52 -6.92 -4.51 -1.37
N GLN A 53 -7.70 -5.32 -0.64
CA GLN A 53 -9.16 -5.34 -0.75
C GLN A 53 -9.79 -4.23 0.09
N ALA A 54 -9.34 -4.07 1.33
CA ALA A 54 -9.75 -3.01 2.25
C ALA A 54 -9.45 -1.62 1.67
N LEU A 55 -8.32 -1.48 0.98
CA LEU A 55 -7.96 -0.25 0.29
C LEU A 55 -9.04 0.19 -0.73
N LEU A 56 -9.66 -0.76 -1.44
CA LEU A 56 -10.75 -0.47 -2.37
C LEU A 56 -12.05 -0.08 -1.63
N LEU A 57 -12.16 -0.29 -0.33
CA LEU A 57 -13.33 0.09 0.46
C LEU A 57 -13.16 1.46 1.15
N LEU A 58 -11.98 2.07 1.07
CA LEU A 58 -11.74 3.37 1.68
C LEU A 58 -12.61 4.47 1.05
N THR A 59 -13.18 5.27 1.94
CA THR A 59 -13.97 6.46 1.64
C THR A 59 -13.21 7.70 2.12
N GLU A 60 -13.63 8.89 1.67
CA GLU A 60 -13.07 10.15 2.15
C GLU A 60 -13.16 10.26 3.69
N GLU A 61 -14.27 9.81 4.27
CA GLU A 61 -14.50 9.81 5.72
C GLU A 61 -13.49 8.92 6.46
N HIS A 62 -13.16 7.73 5.94
CA HIS A 62 -12.14 6.88 6.57
C HIS A 62 -10.76 7.55 6.54
N LEU A 63 -10.41 8.21 5.44
CA LEU A 63 -9.14 8.92 5.32
C LEU A 63 -9.06 10.10 6.30
N MET A 64 -10.14 10.89 6.40
CA MET A 64 -10.15 12.10 7.21
C MET A 64 -10.33 11.85 8.71
N SER A 65 -11.25 10.95 9.07
CA SER A 65 -11.64 10.73 10.47
C SER A 65 -10.80 9.66 11.15
N ALA A 66 -10.55 8.52 10.47
CA ALA A 66 -9.83 7.41 11.08
C ALA A 66 -8.31 7.53 10.92
N MET A 67 -7.84 8.07 9.79
CA MET A 67 -6.41 8.24 9.49
C MET A 67 -5.92 9.70 9.58
N ASN A 68 -6.79 10.61 10.01
CA ASN A 68 -6.45 12.01 10.26
C ASN A 68 -5.80 12.75 9.04
N ILE A 69 -6.13 12.30 7.83
CA ILE A 69 -5.62 12.86 6.58
C ILE A 69 -6.43 14.12 6.22
N LYS A 70 -5.75 15.20 5.83
CA LYS A 70 -6.45 16.42 5.40
C LYS A 70 -7.28 16.18 4.13
N LEU A 71 -8.36 16.94 3.98
CA LEU A 71 -9.30 16.85 2.85
C LEU A 71 -8.61 16.83 1.47
N GLY A 72 -7.64 17.73 1.25
CA GLY A 72 -6.94 17.82 -0.04
C GLY A 72 -6.25 16.50 -0.45
N PRO A 73 -5.34 15.96 0.37
CA PRO A 73 -4.77 14.62 0.16
C PRO A 73 -5.81 13.49 0.11
N ALA A 74 -6.83 13.51 0.97
CA ALA A 74 -7.88 12.49 0.98
C ALA A 74 -8.61 12.39 -0.37
N LEU A 75 -9.00 13.54 -0.94
CA LEU A 75 -9.63 13.62 -2.27
C LEU A 75 -8.75 13.02 -3.38
N LYS A 76 -7.43 13.25 -3.33
CA LYS A 76 -6.48 12.69 -4.31
C LYS A 76 -6.42 11.17 -4.20
N ILE A 77 -6.35 10.63 -2.98
CA ILE A 77 -6.32 9.18 -2.73
C ILE A 77 -7.61 8.53 -3.25
N CYS A 78 -8.79 9.08 -2.91
CA CYS A 78 -10.06 8.56 -3.39
C CYS A 78 -10.16 8.58 -4.92
N SER A 79 -9.67 9.62 -5.59
CA SER A 79 -9.63 9.70 -7.05
C SER A 79 -8.81 8.55 -7.66
N GLN A 80 -7.64 8.28 -7.11
CA GLN A 80 -6.74 7.22 -7.59
C GLN A 80 -7.31 5.82 -7.33
N ILE A 81 -7.88 5.58 -6.13
CA ILE A 81 -8.58 4.32 -5.82
C ILE A 81 -9.71 4.07 -6.82
N ASN A 82 -10.48 5.11 -7.16
CA ASN A 82 -11.54 4.99 -8.15
C ASN A 82 -11.02 4.69 -9.57
N SER A 83 -9.87 5.23 -9.95
CA SER A 83 -9.20 4.87 -11.21
C SER A 83 -8.75 3.41 -11.21
N LEU A 84 -8.20 2.92 -10.10
CA LEU A 84 -7.81 1.52 -9.94
C LEU A 84 -9.03 0.59 -10.05
N LYS A 85 -10.14 0.90 -9.35
CA LYS A 85 -11.40 0.15 -9.45
C LYS A 85 -11.90 0.03 -10.88
N ARG A 86 -11.88 1.14 -11.64
CA ARG A 86 -12.29 1.15 -13.05
C ARG A 86 -11.42 0.23 -13.88
N SER A 87 -10.10 0.31 -13.73
CA SER A 87 -9.17 -0.55 -14.45
C SER A 87 -9.40 -2.04 -14.17
N LEU A 88 -9.60 -2.41 -12.91
CA LEU A 88 -9.92 -3.80 -12.52
C LEU A 88 -11.26 -4.26 -13.09
N ASN A 89 -12.29 -3.42 -13.02
CA ASN A 89 -13.62 -3.75 -13.56
C ASN A 89 -13.61 -3.91 -15.09
N THR A 90 -12.83 -3.10 -15.81
CA THR A 90 -12.68 -3.24 -17.27
C THR A 90 -12.00 -4.55 -17.64
N THR A 91 -10.93 -4.94 -16.92
CA THR A 91 -10.24 -6.22 -17.13
C THR A 91 -11.18 -7.41 -16.86
N THR A 92 -11.93 -7.37 -15.76
CA THR A 92 -12.91 -8.42 -15.43
C THR A 92 -14.03 -8.50 -16.47
N GLN A 93 -14.51 -7.35 -16.98
CA GLN A 93 -15.49 -7.33 -18.07
C GLN A 93 -14.94 -7.88 -19.39
N HIS A 94 -13.67 -7.67 -19.69
CA HIS A 94 -13.04 -8.22 -20.89
C HIS A 94 -12.87 -9.74 -20.78
N LEU A 95 -12.37 -10.23 -19.64
CA LEU A 95 -12.24 -11.66 -19.38
C LEU A 95 -13.59 -12.39 -19.40
N LYS A 96 -14.65 -11.77 -18.85
CA LYS A 96 -15.99 -12.35 -18.88
C LYS A 96 -16.49 -12.54 -20.31
N ARG A 97 -16.31 -11.53 -21.18
CA ARG A 97 -16.68 -11.62 -22.61
C ARG A 97 -15.90 -12.72 -23.34
N VAL A 98 -14.60 -12.86 -23.07
CA VAL A 98 -13.77 -13.90 -23.71
C VAL A 98 -14.18 -15.31 -23.31
N CYS A 99 -14.75 -15.52 -22.11
CA CYS A 99 -15.23 -16.83 -21.68
C CYS A 99 -16.69 -17.13 -22.08
N ASP A 100 -17.44 -16.12 -22.52
CA ASP A 100 -18.82 -16.25 -23.01
C ASP A 100 -18.91 -16.44 -24.54
N ASP A 101 -17.78 -16.27 -25.27
CA ASP A 101 -17.58 -16.57 -26.70
C ASP A 101 -16.92 -17.95 -26.91
#